data_AF-A0A9D1HHK0-F1
#
_entry.id   AF-A0A9D1HHK0-F1
#
_cell.length_a   1.000
_cell.length_b   1.000
_cell.length_c   1.000
_cell.angle_alpha   90.00
_cell.angle_beta   90.00
_cell.angle_gamma   90.00
#
_symmetry.space_group_name_H-M   'P 1'
#
loop_
_entity.id
_entity.type
_entity.pdbx_description
1 polymer ?
#
loop_
_entity_poly.entity_id
_entity_poly.type
_entity_poly.pdbx_seq_one_letter_code
_entity_poly.pdbx_strand_id
1 'polypeptide(L)'
;MAIYFICFLLFFMFPDICKDGMTGGIRLLAFQVIPSLYPFMLIASLIRTAPIPARLSRIYPIVCGFISGYPMGAKAVVDMKSGGHIGKEQAEALLILCNNPGPAFIVSYAAMGMLGDITLGPLIWAAALSGSFLACLCMCFIRRKNEAAVSMTSVPVPPSGNFFDTLEQAAADTLNTLFTISGNVLIFSVLSEFIQQAAFIPDKLCILASGILEMTCGIRLAAASDMTLAWKVGSITVFSVFGGLSIISQTAGIIRKEKLSIKKYVTGKALAACFAFPVIHLLLCIFH
;
A
#
# COMPACT_ATOMS: atom_id res chain seq x y z
N MET A 1 -13.02 -1.34 15.75
CA MET A 1 -13.39 -1.48 17.18
C MET A 1 -12.73 -2.71 17.81
N ALA A 2 -13.01 -3.94 17.35
CA ALA A 2 -12.44 -5.15 17.96
C ALA A 2 -10.89 -5.17 18.04
N ILE A 3 -10.18 -4.83 16.96
CA ILE A 3 -8.71 -4.83 16.96
C ILE A 3 -8.11 -3.83 17.97
N TYR A 4 -8.67 -2.62 18.06
CA TYR A 4 -8.24 -1.61 19.02
C TYR A 4 -8.48 -2.05 20.46
N PHE A 5 -9.61 -2.71 20.72
CA PHE A 5 -9.92 -3.25 22.04
C PHE A 5 -8.97 -4.40 22.43
N ILE A 6 -8.64 -5.28 21.49
CA ILE A 6 -7.65 -6.34 21.70
C ILE A 6 -6.28 -5.72 22.00
N CYS A 7 -5.83 -4.74 21.20
CA CYS A 7 -4.56 -4.04 21.45
C CYS A 7 -4.54 -3.32 22.80
N PHE A 8 -5.67 -2.73 23.21
CA PHE A 8 -5.82 -2.15 24.53
C PHE A 8 -5.61 -3.21 25.64
N LEU A 9 -6.29 -4.35 25.56
CA LEU A 9 -6.11 -5.44 26.53
C LEU A 9 -4.67 -5.97 26.56
N LEU A 10 -4.06 -6.16 25.39
CA LEU A 10 -2.66 -6.60 25.27
C LEU A 10 -1.70 -5.62 25.95
N PHE A 11 -1.96 -4.31 25.88
CA PHE A 11 -1.14 -3.29 26.54
C PHE A 11 -1.12 -3.44 28.07
N PHE A 12 -2.24 -3.81 28.68
CA PHE A 12 -2.30 -4.06 30.13
C PHE A 12 -1.68 -5.39 30.52
N MET A 13 -1.84 -6.42 29.69
CA MET A 13 -1.37 -7.77 30.01
C MET A 13 0.13 -7.95 29.76
N PHE A 14 0.68 -7.30 28.74
CA PHE A 14 2.07 -7.45 28.29
C PHE A 14 2.69 -6.09 27.92
N PRO A 15 2.87 -5.18 28.89
CA PRO A 15 3.30 -3.81 28.63
C PRO A 15 4.68 -3.72 27.97
N ASP A 16 5.61 -4.63 28.30
CA ASP A 16 6.97 -4.64 27.73
C ASP A 16 6.95 -4.96 26.23
N ILE A 17 6.23 -6.02 25.83
CA ILE A 17 6.06 -6.40 24.42
C ILE A 17 5.39 -5.27 23.64
N CYS A 18 4.35 -4.66 24.21
CA CYS A 18 3.68 -3.52 23.59
C CYS A 18 4.59 -2.30 23.46
N LYS A 19 5.42 -2.01 24.47
CA LYS A 19 6.39 -0.91 24.42
C LYS A 19 7.44 -1.14 23.33
N ASP A 20 7.96 -2.35 23.20
CA ASP A 20 8.97 -2.69 22.18
C ASP A 20 8.37 -2.57 20.78
N GLY A 21 7.17 -3.12 20.57
CA GLY A 21 6.44 -3.02 19.31
C GLY A 21 6.09 -1.58 18.93
N MET A 22 5.66 -0.77 19.89
CA MET A 22 5.40 0.66 19.68
C MET A 22 6.68 1.43 19.34
N THR A 23 7.77 1.18 20.06
CA THR A 23 9.07 1.84 19.82
C THR A 23 9.60 1.49 18.44
N GLY A 24 9.51 0.21 18.06
CA GLY A 24 9.84 -0.26 16.72
C GLY A 24 8.99 0.41 15.64
N GLY A 25 7.66 0.48 15.85
CA GLY A 25 6.74 1.16 14.94
C GLY A 25 7.02 2.65 14.78
N ILE A 26 7.30 3.37 15.87
CA ILE A 26 7.69 4.80 15.84
C ILE A 26 8.99 4.97 15.05
N ARG A 27 9.99 4.12 15.28
CA ARG A 27 11.26 4.17 14.55
C ARG A 27 11.06 3.93 13.05
N LEU A 28 10.24 2.94 12.68
CA LEU A 28 9.88 2.69 11.28
C LEU A 28 9.20 3.91 10.67
N LEU A 29 8.27 4.54 11.38
CA LEU A 29 7.56 5.73 10.90
C LEU A 29 8.50 6.91 10.70
N ALA A 30 9.28 7.25 11.72
CA ALA A 30 10.11 8.45 11.73
C ALA A 30 11.27 8.39 10.72
N PHE A 31 11.92 7.24 10.59
CA PHE A 31 13.14 7.13 9.79
C PHE A 31 12.92 6.57 8.39
N GLN A 32 11.80 5.87 8.14
CA GLN A 32 11.58 5.19 6.87
C GLN A 32 10.28 5.63 6.18
N VAL A 33 9.13 5.49 6.85
CA VAL A 33 7.83 5.68 6.19
C VAL A 33 7.56 7.16 5.89
N ILE A 34 7.70 8.06 6.87
CA ILE A 34 7.39 9.48 6.66
C ILE A 34 8.34 10.13 5.64
N PRO A 35 9.67 9.97 5.75
CA PRO A 35 10.59 10.59 4.79
C PRO A 35 10.40 10.10 3.35
N SER A 36 10.10 8.81 3.18
CA SER A 36 9.94 8.21 1.84
C SER A 36 8.58 8.52 1.20
N LEU A 37 7.51 8.67 1.99
CA LEU A 37 6.16 8.86 1.45
C LEU A 37 5.73 10.32 1.35
N TYR A 38 6.08 11.17 2.33
CA TYR A 38 5.57 12.55 2.39
C TYR A 38 5.70 13.36 1.09
N PRO A 39 6.88 13.48 0.45
CA PRO A 39 7.00 14.31 -0.75
C PRO A 39 6.12 13.81 -1.91
N PHE A 40 6.02 12.48 -2.08
CA PHE A 40 5.22 11.89 -3.15
C PHE A 40 3.72 11.97 -2.87
N MET A 41 3.32 11.82 -1.61
CA MET A 41 1.93 12.01 -1.19
C MET A 41 1.48 13.45 -1.33
N LEU A 42 2.35 14.42 -1.01
CA LEU A 42 2.06 15.84 -1.21
C LEU A 42 1.84 16.18 -2.68
N ILE A 43 2.71 15.68 -3.57
CA ILE A 43 2.54 15.84 -5.03
C ILE A 43 1.24 15.18 -5.51
N ALA A 44 0.96 13.94 -5.08
CA ALA A 44 -0.26 13.25 -5.44
C ALA A 44 -1.51 13.98 -4.92
N SER A 45 -1.44 14.57 -3.73
CA SER A 45 -2.53 15.38 -3.18
C SER A 45 -2.74 16.67 -3.98
N LEU A 46 -1.66 17.35 -4.39
CA LEU A 46 -1.74 18.52 -5.28
C LEU A 46 -2.38 18.18 -6.63
N ILE A 47 -2.02 17.05 -7.23
CA ILE A 47 -2.63 16.55 -8.48
C ILE A 47 -4.13 16.30 -8.29
N ARG A 48 -4.52 15.72 -7.14
CA ARG A 48 -5.93 15.43 -6.81
C ARG A 48 -6.77 16.69 -6.56
N THR A 49 -6.17 17.74 -6.00
CA THR A 49 -6.86 19.02 -5.76
C THR A 49 -6.87 19.94 -6.97
N ALA A 50 -6.00 19.72 -7.95
CA ALA A 50 -5.95 20.49 -9.19
C ALA A 50 -7.07 20.09 -10.17
N PRO A 51 -7.53 21.01 -11.03
CA PRO A 51 -8.46 20.67 -12.11
C PRO A 51 -7.81 19.70 -13.10
N ILE A 52 -8.23 18.44 -13.07
CA ILE A 52 -7.73 17.42 -14.01
C ILE A 52 -8.50 17.52 -15.33
N PRO A 53 -7.83 17.74 -16.47
CA PRO A 53 -8.49 17.75 -17.77
C PRO A 53 -9.26 16.44 -17.99
N ALA A 54 -10.46 16.52 -18.56
CA ALA A 54 -11.34 15.36 -18.78
C ALA A 54 -10.65 14.20 -19.54
N ARG A 55 -9.69 14.50 -20.42
CA ARG A 55 -8.89 13.49 -21.15
C ARG A 55 -7.91 12.71 -20.25
N LEU A 56 -7.39 13.35 -19.21
CA LEU A 56 -6.44 12.76 -18.25
C LEU A 56 -7.15 12.11 -17.05
N SER A 57 -8.44 12.39 -16.86
CA SER A 57 -9.25 11.85 -15.76
C SER A 57 -9.20 10.31 -15.65
N ARG A 58 -9.08 9.60 -16.77
CA ARG A 58 -9.07 8.12 -16.79
C ARG A 58 -7.77 7.51 -16.29
N ILE A 59 -6.66 8.22 -16.41
CA ILE A 59 -5.33 7.70 -16.07
C ILE A 59 -4.78 8.26 -14.77
N TYR A 60 -5.36 9.34 -14.21
CA TYR A 60 -4.81 9.94 -13.00
C TYR A 60 -4.77 9.01 -11.78
N PRO A 61 -5.68 8.03 -11.57
CA PRO A 61 -5.55 7.11 -10.45
C PRO A 61 -4.31 6.22 -10.58
N ILE A 62 -3.95 5.86 -11.83
CA ILE A 62 -2.74 5.11 -12.14
C ILE A 62 -1.52 5.99 -11.86
N VAL A 63 -1.53 7.25 -12.31
CA VAL A 63 -0.43 8.20 -12.07
C VAL A 63 -0.21 8.44 -10.57
N CYS A 64 -1.28 8.74 -9.82
CA CYS A 64 -1.21 8.95 -8.37
C CYS A 64 -0.71 7.69 -7.67
N GLY A 65 -1.27 6.53 -8.02
CA GLY A 65 -0.89 5.24 -7.47
C GLY A 65 0.58 4.88 -7.72
N PHE A 66 1.06 5.07 -8.95
CA PHE A 66 2.42 4.69 -9.33
C PHE A 66 3.47 5.66 -8.77
N ILE A 67 3.14 6.93 -8.58
CA ILE A 67 4.07 7.91 -8.01
C ILE A 67 4.13 7.80 -6.49
N SER A 68 2.97 7.71 -5.82
CA SER A 68 2.88 7.86 -4.37
C SER A 68 2.56 6.58 -3.60
N GLY A 69 2.02 5.57 -4.27
CA GLY A 69 1.70 4.28 -3.68
C GLY A 69 0.52 4.29 -2.72
N TYR A 70 0.60 3.45 -1.68
CA TYR A 70 -0.44 3.34 -0.65
C TYR A 70 -0.50 4.58 0.25
N PRO A 71 -1.69 5.00 0.70
CA PRO A 71 -3.01 4.62 0.22
C PRO A 71 -3.55 5.60 -0.85
N MET A 72 -2.69 6.45 -1.41
CA MET A 72 -3.06 7.51 -2.35
C MET A 72 -3.66 6.97 -3.64
N GLY A 73 -3.18 5.81 -4.13
CA GLY A 73 -3.81 5.11 -5.24
C GLY A 73 -5.27 4.75 -4.96
N ALA A 74 -5.60 4.27 -3.76
CA ALA A 74 -6.99 3.99 -3.37
C ALA A 74 -7.83 5.27 -3.27
N LYS A 75 -7.28 6.35 -2.71
CA LYS A 75 -7.98 7.65 -2.66
C LYS A 75 -8.35 8.15 -4.07
N ALA A 76 -7.41 8.10 -5.01
CA ALA A 76 -7.65 8.52 -6.38
C ALA A 76 -8.73 7.67 -7.10
N VAL A 77 -8.78 6.35 -6.83
CA VAL A 77 -9.86 5.51 -7.36
C VAL A 77 -11.21 5.85 -6.72
N VAL A 78 -11.24 6.15 -5.42
CA VAL A 78 -12.46 6.58 -4.72
C VAL A 78 -12.96 7.92 -5.24
N ASP A 79 -12.07 8.89 -5.48
CA ASP A 79 -12.42 10.20 -6.04
C ASP A 79 -13.09 10.05 -7.43
N MET A 80 -12.56 9.17 -8.30
CA MET A 80 -13.21 8.83 -9.58
C MET A 80 -14.59 8.19 -9.40
N LYS A 81 -14.74 7.35 -8.38
CA LYS A 81 -16.00 6.66 -8.12
C LYS A 81 -17.07 7.61 -7.57
N SER A 82 -16.71 8.45 -6.59
CA SER A 82 -17.59 9.45 -5.99
C SER A 82 -17.97 10.53 -6.98
N GLY A 83 -17.07 10.89 -7.91
CA GLY A 83 -17.36 11.79 -9.04
C GLY A 83 -18.25 11.19 -10.13
N GLY A 84 -18.66 9.91 -10.00
CA GLY A 84 -19.52 9.25 -10.97
C GLY A 84 -18.84 8.90 -12.30
N HIS A 85 -17.50 8.97 -12.38
CA HIS A 85 -16.74 8.74 -13.61
C HIS A 85 -16.51 7.26 -13.93
N ILE A 86 -16.56 6.39 -12.91
CA ILE A 86 -16.37 4.95 -13.06
C ILE A 86 -17.46 4.13 -12.35
N GLY A 87 -17.73 2.95 -12.91
CA GLY A 87 -18.58 1.93 -12.32
C GLY A 87 -18.01 1.36 -11.02
N LYS A 88 -18.83 0.62 -10.29
CA LYS A 88 -18.37 -0.06 -9.06
C LYS A 88 -17.34 -1.14 -9.41
N GLU A 89 -17.58 -1.90 -10.46
CA GLU A 89 -16.67 -3.00 -10.85
C GLU A 89 -15.34 -2.46 -11.36
N GLN A 90 -15.38 -1.38 -12.15
CA GLN A 90 -14.18 -0.68 -12.61
C GLN A 90 -13.35 -0.13 -11.44
N ALA A 91 -13.99 0.51 -10.45
CA ALA A 91 -13.30 0.97 -9.25
C ALA A 91 -12.65 -0.19 -8.49
N GLU A 92 -13.36 -1.30 -8.28
CA GLU A 92 -12.84 -2.47 -7.57
C GLU A 92 -11.65 -3.13 -8.30
N ALA A 93 -11.62 -3.12 -9.64
CA ALA A 93 -10.48 -3.58 -10.42
C ALA A 93 -9.30 -2.59 -10.36
N LEU A 94 -9.57 -1.29 -10.56
CA LEU A 94 -8.55 -0.24 -10.51
C LEU A 94 -7.90 -0.12 -9.13
N LEU A 95 -8.60 -0.44 -8.04
CA LEU A 95 -8.01 -0.50 -6.70
C LEU A 95 -6.81 -1.45 -6.63
N ILE A 96 -6.83 -2.57 -7.36
CA ILE A 96 -5.73 -3.55 -7.38
C ILE A 96 -4.54 -3.00 -8.15
N LEU A 97 -4.81 -2.34 -9.28
CA LEU A 97 -3.77 -1.77 -10.14
C LEU A 97 -3.14 -0.50 -9.55
N CYS A 98 -3.93 0.37 -8.93
CA CYS A 98 -3.47 1.69 -8.51
C CYS A 98 -2.96 1.72 -7.07
N ASN A 99 -3.49 0.88 -6.18
CA ASN A 99 -3.09 0.88 -4.78
C ASN A 99 -1.94 -0.13 -4.58
N ASN A 100 -0.72 0.33 -4.77
CA ASN A 100 0.52 -0.48 -4.81
C ASN A 100 1.67 0.20 -4.05
N PRO A 101 2.79 -0.50 -3.77
CA PRO A 101 3.90 0.13 -3.07
C PRO A 101 4.51 1.23 -3.96
N GLY A 102 4.81 2.38 -3.35
CA GLY A 102 5.43 3.50 -4.05
C GLY A 102 6.88 3.21 -4.43
N PRO A 103 7.38 3.76 -5.55
CA PRO A 103 8.75 3.54 -6.02
C PRO A 103 9.78 4.01 -5.00
N ALA A 104 9.55 5.15 -4.34
CA ALA A 104 10.43 5.66 -3.30
C ALA A 104 10.52 4.72 -2.10
N PHE A 105 9.39 4.15 -1.67
CA PHE A 105 9.38 3.15 -0.61
C PHE A 105 10.18 1.91 -1.01
N ILE A 106 9.99 1.39 -2.23
CA ILE A 106 10.72 0.20 -2.68
C ILE A 106 12.23 0.46 -2.84
N VAL A 107 12.60 1.53 -3.55
CA VAL A 107 14.01 1.83 -3.86
C VAL A 107 14.78 2.27 -2.61
N SER A 108 14.23 3.21 -1.82
CA SER A 108 14.94 3.77 -0.67
C SER A 108 14.88 2.85 0.54
N TYR A 109 13.70 2.33 0.90
CA TYR A 109 13.56 1.50 2.10
C TYR A 109 13.90 0.04 1.82
N ALA A 110 13.16 -0.64 0.94
CA ALA A 110 13.30 -2.09 0.78
C ALA A 110 14.64 -2.49 0.14
N ALA A 111 15.07 -1.78 -0.91
CA ALA A 111 16.29 -2.11 -1.65
C ALA A 111 17.54 -1.51 -0.99
N MET A 112 17.70 -0.18 -1.02
CA MET A 112 18.89 0.46 -0.44
C MET A 112 18.96 0.30 1.08
N GLY A 113 17.89 0.59 1.79
CA GLY A 113 17.89 0.64 3.25
C GLY A 113 18.01 -0.73 3.92
N MET A 114 17.29 -1.74 3.42
CA MET A 114 17.20 -3.06 4.06
C MET A 114 18.10 -4.10 3.38
N LEU A 115 18.12 -4.16 2.05
CA LEU A 115 18.95 -5.13 1.32
C LEU A 115 20.37 -4.63 1.04
N GLY A 116 20.63 -3.32 1.19
CA GLY A 116 21.94 -2.73 0.91
C GLY A 116 22.28 -2.64 -0.58
N ASP A 117 21.30 -2.90 -1.47
CA ASP A 117 21.50 -2.90 -2.91
C ASP A 117 20.35 -2.16 -3.60
N ILE A 118 20.66 -0.99 -4.15
CA ILE A 118 19.70 -0.13 -4.85
C ILE A 118 19.20 -0.75 -6.17
N THR A 119 19.99 -1.62 -6.80
CA THR A 119 19.67 -2.20 -8.12
C THR A 119 18.46 -3.14 -8.07
N LEU A 120 18.19 -3.72 -6.89
CA LEU A 120 17.02 -4.55 -6.62
C LEU A 120 15.71 -3.74 -6.58
N GLY A 121 15.78 -2.42 -6.34
CA GLY A 121 14.60 -1.56 -6.22
C GLY A 121 13.72 -1.54 -7.47
N PRO A 122 14.27 -1.19 -8.65
CA PRO A 122 13.54 -1.27 -9.91
C PRO A 122 12.98 -2.66 -10.22
N LEU A 123 13.69 -3.74 -9.89
CA LEU A 123 13.23 -5.11 -10.12
C LEU A 123 12.01 -5.46 -9.26
N ILE A 124 12.08 -5.18 -7.96
CA ILE A 124 10.97 -5.40 -7.00
C ILE A 124 9.76 -4.57 -7.42
N TRP A 125 9.97 -3.30 -7.79
CA TRP A 125 8.88 -2.41 -8.17
C TRP A 125 8.22 -2.84 -9.49
N ALA A 126 9.02 -3.23 -10.49
CA ALA A 126 8.50 -3.77 -11.75
C ALA A 126 7.69 -5.05 -11.53
N ALA A 127 8.21 -6.00 -10.74
CA ALA A 127 7.48 -7.21 -10.39
C ALA A 127 6.16 -6.91 -9.66
N ALA A 128 6.16 -5.93 -8.76
CA ALA A 128 4.97 -5.50 -8.04
C ALA A 128 3.88 -4.94 -8.97
N LEU A 129 4.26 -4.08 -9.92
CA LEU A 129 3.33 -3.54 -10.91
C LEU A 129 2.84 -4.61 -11.87
N SER A 130 3.72 -5.49 -12.36
CA SER A 130 3.36 -6.60 -13.23
C SER A 130 2.37 -7.55 -12.55
N GLY A 131 2.61 -7.94 -11.30
CA GLY A 131 1.69 -8.78 -10.54
C GLY A 131 0.33 -8.13 -10.35
N SER A 132 0.31 -6.83 -10.05
CA SER A 132 -0.94 -6.07 -9.87
C SER A 132 -1.71 -5.87 -11.16
N PHE A 133 -1.01 -5.67 -12.28
CA PHE A 133 -1.59 -5.60 -13.61
C PHE A 133 -2.23 -6.94 -14.01
N LEU A 134 -1.50 -8.05 -13.83
CA LEU A 134 -2.02 -9.40 -14.10
C LEU A 134 -3.24 -9.72 -13.22
N ALA A 135 -3.20 -9.40 -11.93
CA ALA A 135 -4.33 -9.60 -11.03
C ALA A 135 -5.56 -8.76 -11.40
N CYS A 136 -5.35 -7.49 -11.78
CA CYS A 136 -6.41 -6.63 -12.30
C CYS A 136 -7.03 -7.23 -13.57
N LEU A 137 -6.20 -7.69 -14.51
CA LEU A 137 -6.63 -8.30 -15.75
C LEU A 137 -7.44 -9.59 -15.52
N CYS A 138 -6.98 -10.47 -14.63
CA CYS A 138 -7.72 -11.67 -14.23
C CYS A 138 -9.09 -11.33 -13.62
N MET A 139 -9.14 -10.31 -12.75
CA MET A 139 -10.39 -9.85 -12.14
C MET A 139 -11.37 -9.28 -13.18
N CYS A 140 -10.88 -8.57 -14.20
CA CYS A 140 -11.68 -8.08 -15.31
C CYS A 140 -12.24 -9.23 -16.17
N PHE A 141 -11.44 -10.25 -16.47
CA PHE A 141 -11.87 -11.39 -17.28
C PHE A 141 -12.93 -12.27 -16.60
N ILE A 142 -12.78 -12.53 -15.30
CA ILE A 142 -13.72 -13.35 -14.53
C ILE A 142 -15.11 -12.68 -14.45
N ARG A 143 -15.17 -11.36 -14.59
CA ARG A 143 -16.34 -10.55 -14.23
C ARG A 143 -16.90 -9.72 -15.37
N ARG A 144 -16.73 -10.16 -16.61
CA ARG A 144 -17.34 -9.51 -17.77
C ARG A 144 -18.87 -9.60 -17.69
N LYS A 145 -19.50 -8.70 -16.93
CA LYS A 145 -20.93 -8.38 -16.99
C LYS A 145 -21.09 -7.02 -17.68
N ASN A 146 -22.15 -6.91 -18.47
CA ASN A 146 -22.51 -5.69 -19.21
C ASN A 146 -22.73 -4.51 -18.24
N GLU A 147 -21.70 -3.72 -17.97
CA GLU A 147 -21.88 -2.37 -17.45
C GLU A 147 -22.24 -1.45 -18.63
N ALA A 148 -23.36 -0.72 -18.49
CA ALA A 148 -23.72 0.35 -19.41
C ALA A 148 -22.63 1.42 -19.40
N ALA A 149 -22.35 2.01 -20.56
CA ALA A 149 -21.38 3.10 -20.69
C ALA A 149 -21.77 4.25 -19.75
N VAL A 150 -20.91 4.58 -18.80
CA VAL A 150 -21.09 5.72 -17.92
C VAL A 150 -20.99 7.00 -18.76
N SER A 151 -22.04 7.81 -18.76
CA SER A 151 -22.06 9.10 -19.44
C SER A 151 -21.06 10.05 -18.77
N MET A 152 -20.13 10.56 -19.58
CA MET A 152 -19.08 11.49 -19.16
C MET A 152 -19.71 12.85 -18.90
N THR A 153 -19.89 13.23 -17.64
CA THR A 153 -20.04 14.64 -17.26
C THR A 153 -18.67 15.19 -16.91
N SER A 154 -18.40 16.42 -17.35
CA SER A 154 -17.17 17.14 -17.04
C SER A 154 -17.00 17.26 -15.52
N VAL A 155 -15.78 17.02 -15.05
CA VAL A 155 -15.37 17.21 -13.65
C VAL A 155 -15.83 18.60 -13.20
N PRO A 156 -16.53 18.75 -12.05
CA PRO A 156 -16.67 20.04 -11.42
C PRO A 156 -15.26 20.51 -11.07
N VAL A 157 -14.74 21.45 -11.86
CA VAL A 157 -13.50 22.15 -11.54
C VAL A 157 -13.79 22.87 -10.22
N PRO A 158 -13.12 22.51 -9.10
CA PRO A 158 -13.23 23.34 -7.91
C PRO A 158 -12.86 24.77 -8.30
N PRO A 159 -13.55 25.80 -7.78
CA PRO A 159 -13.20 27.18 -8.08
C PRO A 159 -11.71 27.35 -7.87
N SER A 160 -11.05 28.04 -8.81
CA SER A 160 -9.61 28.29 -8.77
C SER A 160 -9.26 29.04 -7.47
N GLY A 161 -8.98 28.28 -6.41
CA GLY A 161 -8.36 28.81 -5.21
C GLY A 161 -6.97 29.33 -5.56
N ASN A 162 -6.44 30.23 -4.75
CA ASN A 162 -5.05 30.63 -4.95
C ASN A 162 -4.17 29.39 -4.80
N PHE A 163 -3.01 29.36 -5.49
CA PHE A 163 -2.06 28.25 -5.39
C PHE A 163 -1.75 27.90 -3.93
N PHE A 164 -1.64 28.91 -3.07
CA PHE A 164 -1.41 28.75 -1.63
C PHE A 164 -2.56 28.01 -0.93
N ASP A 165 -3.82 28.29 -1.25
CA ASP A 165 -4.97 27.58 -0.67
C ASP A 165 -4.98 26.11 -1.09
N THR A 166 -4.63 25.84 -2.35
CA THR A 166 -4.53 24.47 -2.89
C THR A 166 -3.38 23.70 -2.23
N LEU A 167 -2.24 24.37 -2.01
CA LEU A 167 -1.09 23.79 -1.32
C LEU A 167 -1.39 23.50 0.15
N GLU A 168 -2.06 24.41 0.86
CA GLU A 168 -2.46 24.22 2.25
C GLU A 168 -3.43 23.03 2.40
N GLN A 169 -4.44 22.95 1.53
CA GLN A 169 -5.37 21.82 1.50
C GLN A 169 -4.66 20.50 1.21
N ALA A 170 -3.73 20.49 0.25
CA ALA A 170 -2.96 19.29 -0.09
C ALA A 170 -2.02 18.85 1.05
N ALA A 171 -1.38 19.80 1.72
CA ALA A 171 -0.57 19.53 2.91
C ALA A 171 -1.44 18.96 4.05
N ALA A 172 -2.62 19.54 4.29
CA ALA A 172 -3.56 19.04 5.31
C ALA A 172 -4.06 17.63 5.00
N ASP A 173 -4.46 17.32 3.75
CA ASP A 173 -4.85 15.94 3.36
C ASP A 173 -3.68 14.96 3.51
N THR A 174 -2.47 15.40 3.15
CA THR A 174 -1.25 14.57 3.30
C THR A 174 -0.98 14.24 4.76
N LEU A 175 -1.04 15.22 5.66
CA LEU A 175 -0.85 15.01 7.10
C LEU A 175 -1.92 14.11 7.72
N ASN A 176 -3.19 14.31 7.36
CA ASN A 176 -4.28 13.44 7.79
C ASN A 176 -4.09 11.98 7.32
N THR A 177 -3.58 11.81 6.10
CA THR A 177 -3.26 10.49 5.55
C THR A 177 -2.08 9.85 6.30
N LEU A 178 -1.02 10.61 6.56
CA LEU A 178 0.12 10.13 7.35
C LEU A 178 -0.30 9.74 8.76
N PHE A 179 -1.17 10.51 9.42
CA PHE A 179 -1.69 10.13 10.74
C PHE A 179 -2.44 8.80 10.70
N THR A 180 -3.22 8.56 9.63
CA THR A 180 -3.91 7.29 9.41
C THR A 180 -2.93 6.14 9.17
N ILE A 181 -1.88 6.36 8.37
CA ILE A 181 -0.80 5.38 8.17
C ILE A 181 -0.13 5.06 9.50
N SER A 182 0.27 6.08 10.26
CA SER A 182 0.93 5.94 11.56
C SER A 182 0.10 5.12 12.54
N GLY A 183 -1.19 5.42 12.69
CA GLY A 183 -2.06 4.67 13.60
C GLY A 183 -2.15 3.18 13.25
N ASN A 184 -2.19 2.83 11.97
CA ASN A 184 -2.22 1.42 11.55
C ASN A 184 -0.86 0.75 11.74
N VAL A 185 0.23 1.38 11.27
CA VAL A 185 1.58 0.83 11.42
C VAL A 185 1.89 0.52 12.89
N LEU A 186 1.61 1.44 13.81
CA LEU A 186 1.85 1.23 15.25
C LEU A 186 1.12 0.00 15.80
N ILE A 187 -0.17 -0.15 15.47
CA ILE A 187 -0.98 -1.28 15.94
C ILE A 187 -0.43 -2.60 15.40
N PHE A 188 -0.16 -2.66 14.09
CA PHE A 188 0.31 -3.90 13.48
C PHE A 188 1.79 -4.20 13.80
N SER A 189 2.61 -3.19 14.12
CA SER A 189 3.95 -3.38 14.69
C SER A 189 3.89 -4.02 16.08
N VAL A 190 2.97 -3.58 16.95
CA VAL A 190 2.74 -4.24 18.25
C VAL A 190 2.34 -5.70 18.06
N LEU A 191 1.38 -5.98 17.18
CA LEU A 191 0.98 -7.36 16.89
C LEU A 191 2.12 -8.20 16.30
N SER A 192 2.98 -7.60 15.48
CA SER A 192 4.17 -8.27 14.93
C SER A 192 5.20 -8.56 16.03
N GLU A 193 5.30 -7.73 17.06
CA GLU A 193 6.18 -7.97 18.21
C GLU A 193 5.75 -9.20 19.01
N PHE A 194 4.44 -9.38 19.22
CA PHE A 194 3.92 -10.61 19.85
C PHE A 194 4.28 -11.87 19.07
N ILE A 195 4.28 -11.82 17.74
CA ILE A 195 4.69 -12.97 16.90
C ILE A 195 6.19 -13.23 17.04
N GLN A 196 7.01 -12.18 17.06
CA GLN A 196 8.46 -12.29 17.20
C GLN A 196 8.88 -12.88 18.55
N GLN A 197 8.16 -12.58 19.62
CA GLN A 197 8.47 -13.11 20.96
C GLN A 197 7.90 -14.52 21.22
N ALA A 198 7.10 -15.06 20.30
CA ALA A 198 6.56 -16.40 20.42
C ALA A 198 7.63 -17.46 20.07
N ALA A 199 8.38 -17.91 21.09
CA ALA A 199 9.53 -18.82 20.95
C ALA A 199 9.25 -20.17 20.22
N PHE A 200 7.98 -20.56 20.09
CA PHE A 200 7.58 -21.79 19.39
C PHE A 200 7.38 -21.60 17.89
N ILE A 201 7.39 -20.37 17.38
CA ILE A 201 7.19 -20.07 15.96
C ILE A 201 8.54 -20.10 15.23
N PRO A 202 8.73 -20.94 14.20
CA PRO A 202 9.96 -20.96 13.42
C PRO A 202 10.22 -19.61 12.73
N ASP A 203 11.49 -19.20 12.61
CA ASP A 203 11.90 -17.90 12.07
C ASP A 203 11.23 -17.54 10.74
N LYS A 204 11.20 -18.48 9.79
CA LYS A 204 10.54 -18.27 8.49
C LYS A 204 9.06 -17.92 8.62
N LEU A 205 8.35 -18.63 9.51
CA LEU A 205 6.93 -18.39 9.74
C LEU A 205 6.71 -17.07 10.49
N CYS A 206 7.61 -16.73 11.43
CA CYS A 206 7.61 -15.45 12.12
C CYS A 206 7.76 -14.28 11.13
N ILE A 207 8.72 -14.37 10.19
CA ILE A 207 8.93 -13.36 9.13
C ILE A 207 7.67 -13.23 8.25
N LEU A 208 7.14 -14.34 7.76
CA LEU A 208 5.95 -14.34 6.90
C LEU A 208 4.72 -13.78 7.62
N ALA A 209 4.46 -14.19 8.86
CA ALA A 209 3.33 -13.71 9.63
C ALA A 209 3.47 -12.22 9.99
N SER A 210 4.68 -11.76 10.33
CA SER A 210 4.97 -10.34 10.55
C SER A 210 4.74 -9.52 9.27
N GLY A 211 5.16 -10.01 8.11
CA GLY A 211 4.91 -9.36 6.82
C GLY A 211 3.43 -9.34 6.39
N ILE A 212 2.66 -10.36 6.77
CA ILE A 212 1.20 -10.39 6.58
C ILE A 212 0.51 -9.36 7.49
N LEU A 213 1.01 -9.11 8.71
CA LEU A 213 0.48 -8.07 9.59
C LEU A 213 0.87 -6.67 9.11
N GLU A 214 2.17 -6.43 8.97
CA GLU A 214 2.77 -5.15 8.61
C GLU A 214 3.96 -5.35 7.67
N MET A 215 3.83 -4.90 6.42
CA MET A 215 4.82 -5.17 5.39
C MET A 215 6.21 -4.64 5.75
N THR A 216 6.33 -3.49 6.42
CA THR A 216 7.62 -2.89 6.79
C THR A 216 8.37 -3.76 7.80
N CYS A 217 7.67 -4.31 8.79
CA CYS A 217 8.22 -5.26 9.74
C CYS A 217 8.70 -6.53 9.03
N GLY A 218 7.87 -7.10 8.15
CA GLY A 218 8.23 -8.28 7.37
C GLY A 218 9.45 -8.07 6.47
N ILE A 219 9.54 -6.92 5.79
CA ILE A 219 10.68 -6.56 4.94
C ILE A 219 11.97 -6.49 5.77
N ARG A 220 11.93 -5.81 6.93
CA ARG A 220 13.08 -5.69 7.83
C ARG A 220 13.57 -7.07 8.28
N LEU A 221 12.65 -7.93 8.73
CA LEU A 221 12.99 -9.26 9.21
C LEU A 221 13.48 -10.19 8.09
N ALA A 222 12.86 -10.13 6.91
CA ALA A 222 13.32 -10.89 5.75
C ALA A 222 14.74 -10.49 5.35
N ALA A 223 15.02 -9.19 5.25
CA ALA A 223 16.33 -8.68 4.88
C ALA A 223 17.43 -9.08 5.88
N ALA A 224 17.11 -9.04 7.19
CA ALA A 224 18.03 -9.40 8.26
C ALA A 224 18.25 -10.91 8.46
N SER A 225 17.43 -11.77 7.84
CA SER A 225 17.53 -13.22 7.99
C SER A 225 18.76 -13.83 7.30
N ASP A 226 19.14 -15.06 7.65
CA ASP A 226 20.21 -15.81 6.97
C ASP A 226 19.74 -16.52 5.69
N MET A 227 18.57 -16.15 5.16
CA MET A 227 18.00 -16.77 3.96
C MET A 227 18.72 -16.33 2.67
N THR A 228 18.55 -17.11 1.60
CA THR A 228 19.13 -16.76 0.29
C THR A 228 18.58 -15.44 -0.24
N LEU A 229 19.36 -14.73 -1.06
CA LEU A 229 18.92 -13.48 -1.69
C LEU A 229 17.59 -13.63 -2.42
N ALA A 230 17.43 -14.72 -3.19
CA ALA A 230 16.19 -15.04 -3.89
C ALA A 230 14.98 -15.13 -2.95
N TRP A 231 15.15 -15.72 -1.75
CA TRP A 231 14.08 -15.79 -0.75
C TRP A 231 13.80 -14.42 -0.13
N LYS A 232 14.83 -13.64 0.20
CA LYS A 232 14.70 -12.28 0.75
C LYS A 232 13.92 -11.38 -0.21
N VAL A 233 14.38 -11.29 -1.46
CA VAL A 233 13.77 -10.44 -2.49
C VAL A 233 12.36 -10.94 -2.86
N GLY A 234 12.16 -12.27 -2.96
CA GLY A 234 10.85 -12.86 -3.21
C GLY A 234 9.83 -12.52 -2.13
N SER A 235 10.18 -12.71 -0.86
CA SER A 235 9.31 -12.39 0.28
C SER A 235 9.04 -10.89 0.41
N ILE A 236 10.05 -10.04 0.25
CA ILE A 236 9.91 -8.57 0.24
C ILE A 236 8.94 -8.11 -0.86
N THR A 237 9.03 -8.70 -2.05
CA THR A 237 8.12 -8.40 -3.16
C THR A 237 6.68 -8.78 -2.82
N VAL A 238 6.48 -9.99 -2.28
CA VAL A 238 5.17 -10.47 -1.82
C VAL A 238 4.57 -9.57 -0.75
N PHE A 239 5.34 -9.19 0.27
CA PHE A 239 4.87 -8.29 1.34
C PHE A 239 4.50 -6.92 0.79
N SER A 240 5.34 -6.35 -0.08
CA SER A 240 5.12 -5.03 -0.66
C SER A 240 3.86 -4.99 -1.53
N VAL A 241 3.62 -6.04 -2.31
CA VAL A 241 2.43 -6.15 -3.17
C VAL A 241 1.19 -6.48 -2.37
N PHE A 242 1.26 -7.35 -1.37
CA PHE A 242 0.10 -7.66 -0.54
C PHE A 242 -0.30 -6.48 0.36
N GLY A 243 0.68 -5.74 0.88
CA GLY A 243 0.53 -4.57 1.75
C GLY A 243 0.27 -4.89 3.22
N GLY A 244 -0.05 -6.14 3.55
CA GLY A 244 -0.37 -6.58 4.91
C GLY A 244 -1.70 -6.06 5.44
N LEU A 245 -2.10 -6.54 6.61
CA LEU A 245 -3.36 -6.18 7.27
C LEU A 245 -3.41 -4.68 7.63
N SER A 246 -2.26 -4.07 7.90
CA SER A 246 -2.09 -2.63 8.08
C SER A 246 -2.61 -1.81 6.91
N ILE A 247 -2.13 -2.06 5.68
CA ILE A 247 -2.60 -1.32 4.49
C ILE A 247 -4.03 -1.71 4.12
N ILE A 248 -4.41 -2.98 4.32
CA ILE A 248 -5.79 -3.43 4.09
C ILE A 248 -6.75 -2.67 5.01
N SER A 249 -6.40 -2.45 6.28
CA SER A 249 -7.18 -1.65 7.24
C SER A 249 -7.29 -0.19 6.81
N GLN A 250 -6.19 0.43 6.38
CA GLN A 250 -6.17 1.80 5.85
C GLN A 250 -7.09 1.92 4.61
N THR A 251 -6.96 0.97 3.68
CA THR A 251 -7.75 0.94 2.44
C THR A 251 -9.23 0.69 2.74
N ALA A 252 -9.55 -0.19 3.69
CA ALA A 252 -10.93 -0.43 4.13
C ALA A 252 -11.60 0.85 4.61
N GLY A 253 -10.89 1.71 5.34
CA GLY A 253 -11.38 3.03 5.76
C GLY A 253 -11.73 3.95 4.59
N ILE A 254 -10.88 3.98 3.56
CA ILE A 254 -11.03 4.82 2.37
C ILE A 254 -12.21 4.37 1.51
N ILE A 255 -12.29 3.07 1.21
CA ILE A 255 -13.26 2.54 0.23
C ILE A 255 -14.67 2.33 0.79
N ARG A 256 -14.84 2.44 2.12
CA ARG A 256 -16.10 2.18 2.82
C ARG A 256 -17.24 3.09 2.38
N LYS A 257 -16.97 4.38 2.18
CA LYS A 257 -17.99 5.38 1.79
C LYS A 257 -18.65 5.02 0.46
N GLU A 258 -17.84 4.57 -0.50
CA GLU A 258 -18.28 4.15 -1.84
C GLU A 258 -18.80 2.70 -1.92
N LYS A 259 -18.94 2.03 -0.76
CA LYS A 259 -19.44 0.64 -0.64
C LYS A 259 -18.68 -0.35 -1.56
N LEU A 260 -17.40 -0.09 -1.81
CA LEU A 260 -16.53 -1.01 -2.57
C LEU A 260 -16.18 -2.22 -1.70
N SER A 261 -16.02 -3.38 -2.33
CA SER A 261 -15.81 -4.63 -1.60
C SER A 261 -14.36 -4.80 -1.14
N ILE A 262 -14.15 -4.76 0.18
CA ILE A 262 -12.85 -5.09 0.79
C ILE A 262 -12.41 -6.52 0.47
N LYS A 263 -13.37 -7.47 0.39
CA LYS A 263 -13.07 -8.86 0.03
C LYS A 263 -12.44 -8.94 -1.36
N LYS A 264 -13.01 -8.22 -2.34
CA LYS A 264 -12.46 -8.18 -3.71
C LYS A 264 -11.08 -7.55 -3.73
N TYR A 265 -10.87 -6.49 -2.96
CA TYR A 265 -9.55 -5.87 -2.81
C TYR A 265 -8.53 -6.87 -2.26
N VAL A 266 -8.81 -7.52 -1.13
CA VAL A 266 -7.90 -8.49 -0.50
C VAL A 266 -7.61 -9.69 -1.43
N THR A 267 -8.62 -10.25 -2.08
CA THR A 267 -8.42 -11.32 -3.08
C THR A 267 -7.54 -10.86 -4.24
N GLY A 268 -7.75 -9.63 -4.72
CA GLY A 268 -6.93 -9.03 -5.77
C GLY A 268 -5.47 -8.83 -5.36
N LYS A 269 -5.22 -8.36 -4.13
CA LYS A 269 -3.85 -8.21 -3.58
C LYS A 269 -3.16 -9.55 -3.37
N ALA A 270 -3.90 -10.57 -2.92
CA ALA A 270 -3.37 -11.94 -2.81
C ALA A 270 -2.98 -12.50 -4.20
N LEU A 271 -3.86 -12.36 -5.20
CA LEU A 271 -3.55 -12.73 -6.59
C LEU A 271 -2.33 -11.95 -7.13
N ALA A 272 -2.27 -10.65 -6.86
CA ALA A 272 -1.15 -9.81 -7.29
C ALA A 272 0.17 -10.29 -6.69
N ALA A 273 0.18 -10.65 -5.41
CA ALA A 273 1.36 -11.21 -4.76
C ALA A 273 1.77 -12.57 -5.35
N CYS A 274 0.80 -13.45 -5.64
CA CYS A 274 1.04 -14.73 -6.31
C CYS A 274 1.63 -14.55 -7.72
N PHE A 275 1.23 -13.52 -8.46
CA PHE A 275 1.82 -13.22 -9.77
C PHE A 275 3.16 -12.51 -9.68
N ALA A 276 3.35 -11.62 -8.70
CA ALA A 276 4.60 -10.88 -8.54
C ALA A 276 5.77 -11.80 -8.15
N PHE A 277 5.52 -12.85 -7.37
CA PHE A 277 6.54 -13.80 -6.92
C PHE A 277 7.33 -14.48 -8.07
N PRO A 278 6.70 -15.17 -9.04
CA PRO A 278 7.44 -15.74 -10.17
C PRO A 278 8.09 -14.67 -11.06
N VAL A 279 7.48 -13.48 -11.19
CA VAL A 279 8.04 -12.37 -11.98
C VAL A 279 9.36 -11.89 -11.37
N ILE A 280 9.44 -11.70 -10.05
CA ILE A 280 10.68 -11.25 -9.43
C ILE A 280 11.78 -12.31 -9.52
N HIS A 281 11.46 -13.59 -9.41
CA HIS A 281 12.45 -14.67 -9.61
C HIS A 281 12.99 -14.67 -11.04
N LEU A 282 12.13 -14.47 -12.04
CA LEU A 282 12.56 -14.34 -13.42
C LEU A 282 13.46 -13.12 -13.63
N LEU A 283 13.07 -11.96 -13.08
CA LEU A 283 13.86 -10.73 -13.18
C LEU A 283 15.22 -10.87 -12.50
N LEU A 284 15.28 -11.53 -11.35
CA LEU A 284 16.55 -11.86 -10.70
C LEU A 284 17.42 -12.70 -11.64
N CYS A 285 16.92 -13.83 -12.16
CA CYS A 285 17.72 -14.69 -13.05
C CYS A 285 18.25 -14.00 -14.32
N ILE A 286 17.59 -12.94 -14.80
CA ILE A 286 18.00 -12.20 -16.00
C ILE A 286 19.02 -11.11 -15.67
N PHE A 287 18.86 -10.42 -14.53
CA PHE A 287 19.57 -9.18 -14.23
C PHE A 287 20.53 -9.28 -13.03
N HIS A 288 20.55 -10.41 -12.30
CA HIS A 288 21.32 -10.58 -11.06
C HIS A 288 21.80 -12.05 -10.88
#